data_AF-A0A8I2J7D4-F1
#
_entry.id   AF-A0A8I2J7D4-F1
#
_cell.length_a   1.000
_cell.length_b   1.000
_cell.length_c   1.000
_cell.angle_alpha   90.00
_cell.angle_beta   90.00
_cell.angle_gamma   90.00
#
_symmetry.space_group_name_H-M   'P 1'
#
loop_
_entity.id
_entity.type
_entity.pdbx_description
1 polymer ?
#
loop_
_entity_poly.entity_id
_entity_poly.type
_entity_poly.pdbx_seq_one_letter_code
_entity_poly.pdbx_strand_id
1 'polypeptide(L)'
;MAGCEDAAVLDEINAVDWDSLSGHPEWYEPDRAARGLRALAEAANLVQAAEAGSQLGNGGIVHGHSAAVFPAAVVATPLLLDIAQRGHPAARHTALGLLDEALSCWPHAGYTRVAAPDGTAVPLCCAIADHLRERTEFLVGLGRRGKALLADAAAHWRFEIHECVAVGSGTAAFGILAGRLPDGVRAAEMHLAGALTVLSELTLEYPPVEGSREACLRVTARHPGELPPGAVLFPAECGDRAH
;
A
#
# COMPACT_ATOMS: atom_id res chain seq x y z
N MET A 1 13.59 4.62 -27.84
CA MET A 1 12.80 3.72 -27.00
C MET A 1 11.97 4.47 -25.96
N ALA A 2 12.45 5.58 -25.38
CA ALA A 2 11.67 6.40 -24.43
C ALA A 2 10.22 6.75 -24.86
N GLY A 3 10.00 7.15 -26.12
CA GLY A 3 8.65 7.51 -26.59
C GLY A 3 7.64 6.35 -26.70
N CYS A 4 8.07 5.09 -26.69
CA CYS A 4 7.16 3.93 -26.69
C CYS A 4 6.69 3.59 -25.26
N GLU A 5 7.53 3.89 -24.26
CA GLU A 5 7.29 3.58 -22.86
C GLU A 5 6.49 4.69 -22.14
N ASP A 6 6.61 5.95 -22.59
CA ASP A 6 5.77 7.05 -22.13
C ASP A 6 4.32 6.89 -22.60
N ALA A 7 4.12 6.37 -23.83
CA ALA A 7 2.81 6.03 -24.36
C ALA A 7 2.14 4.91 -23.55
N ALA A 8 2.92 3.92 -23.08
CA ALA A 8 2.39 2.82 -22.27
C ALA A 8 1.83 3.29 -20.92
N VAL A 9 2.49 4.23 -20.23
CA VAL A 9 1.97 4.78 -18.96
C VAL A 9 0.66 5.54 -19.18
N LEU A 10 0.57 6.31 -20.28
CA LEU A 10 -0.66 7.02 -20.63
C LEU A 10 -1.82 6.06 -20.96
N ASP A 11 -1.54 4.97 -21.68
CA ASP A 11 -2.53 3.93 -21.98
C ASP A 11 -3.02 3.24 -20.70
N GLU A 12 -2.12 2.95 -19.75
CA GLU A 12 -2.49 2.40 -18.44
C GLU A 12 -3.36 3.37 -17.62
N ILE A 13 -3.02 4.66 -17.58
CA ILE A 13 -3.85 5.69 -16.93
C ILE A 13 -5.25 5.76 -17.57
N ASN A 14 -5.33 5.64 -18.89
CA ASN A 14 -6.58 5.69 -19.65
C ASN A 14 -7.43 4.42 -19.49
N ALA A 15 -6.80 3.28 -19.21
CA ALA A 15 -7.48 2.00 -19.03
C ALA A 15 -8.21 1.90 -17.67
N VAL A 16 -7.83 2.72 -16.69
CA VAL A 16 -8.50 2.76 -15.39
C VAL A 16 -9.84 3.49 -15.50
N ASP A 17 -10.91 2.80 -15.10
CA ASP A 17 -12.23 3.40 -14.89
C ASP A 17 -12.26 4.12 -13.52
N TRP A 18 -11.74 5.35 -13.50
CA TRP A 18 -11.63 6.16 -12.29
C TRP A 18 -12.99 6.44 -11.63
N ASP A 19 -14.07 6.57 -12.41
CA ASP A 19 -15.41 6.82 -11.89
C ASP A 19 -15.99 5.63 -11.13
N SER A 20 -15.54 4.41 -11.44
CA SER A 20 -15.94 3.19 -10.72
C SER A 20 -15.28 3.02 -9.35
N LEU A 21 -14.20 3.77 -9.08
CA LEU A 21 -13.46 3.65 -7.83
C LEU A 21 -14.25 4.30 -6.68
N SER A 22 -14.32 3.59 -5.56
CA SER A 22 -14.95 4.14 -4.35
C SER A 22 -14.16 5.34 -3.82
N GLY A 23 -14.86 6.39 -3.39
CA GLY A 23 -14.29 7.54 -2.70
C GLY A 23 -15.35 8.36 -1.99
N HIS A 24 -14.92 9.25 -1.10
CA HIS A 24 -15.84 10.14 -0.39
C HIS A 24 -16.54 11.05 -1.41
N PRO A 25 -17.88 11.05 -1.51
CA PRO A 25 -18.60 11.61 -2.66
C PRO A 25 -18.44 13.12 -2.81
N GLU A 26 -18.12 13.83 -1.73
CA GLU A 26 -17.91 15.28 -1.78
C GLU A 26 -16.46 15.68 -2.11
N TRP A 27 -15.48 14.77 -1.93
CA TRP A 27 -14.05 15.14 -1.95
C TRP A 27 -13.23 14.35 -2.96
N TYR A 28 -13.64 13.14 -3.33
CA TYR A 28 -13.00 12.38 -4.39
C TYR A 28 -13.47 12.90 -5.75
N GLU A 29 -12.53 13.36 -6.58
CA GLU A 29 -12.80 13.84 -7.93
C GLU A 29 -12.06 12.95 -8.95
N PRO A 30 -12.74 11.95 -9.56
CA PRO A 30 -12.09 10.97 -10.44
C PRO A 30 -11.43 11.62 -11.67
N ASP A 31 -12.03 12.68 -12.18
CA ASP A 31 -11.49 13.52 -13.26
C ASP A 31 -10.10 14.11 -12.90
N ARG A 32 -9.91 14.51 -11.63
CA ARG A 32 -8.61 15.04 -11.15
C ARG A 32 -7.56 13.95 -11.05
N ALA A 33 -7.95 12.72 -10.68
CA ALA A 33 -7.04 11.58 -10.65
C ALA A 33 -6.49 11.31 -12.07
N ALA A 34 -7.39 11.14 -13.04
CA ALA A 34 -7.02 10.82 -14.41
C ALA A 34 -6.23 11.95 -15.07
N ARG A 35 -6.70 13.21 -14.99
CA ARG A 35 -6.02 14.37 -15.61
C ARG A 35 -4.70 14.69 -14.91
N GLY A 36 -4.67 14.60 -13.58
CA GLY A 36 -3.46 14.82 -12.79
C GLY A 36 -2.35 13.84 -13.14
N LEU A 37 -2.65 12.53 -13.26
CA LEU A 37 -1.66 11.52 -13.65
C LEU A 37 -1.14 11.73 -15.07
N ARG A 38 -2.02 12.02 -16.05
CA ARG A 38 -1.60 12.34 -17.43
C ARG A 38 -0.68 13.56 -17.47
N ALA A 39 -1.12 14.66 -16.84
CA ALA A 39 -0.35 15.89 -16.79
C ALA A 39 1.00 15.69 -16.10
N LEU A 40 1.06 14.84 -15.07
CA LEU A 40 2.30 14.53 -14.37
C LEU A 40 3.24 13.67 -15.24
N ALA A 41 2.70 12.69 -15.96
CA ALA A 41 3.47 11.85 -16.90
C ALA A 41 4.09 12.68 -18.04
N GLU A 42 3.36 13.68 -18.54
CA GLU A 42 3.80 14.56 -19.63
C GLU A 42 4.60 15.78 -19.15
N ALA A 43 4.72 16.01 -17.84
CA ALA A 43 5.34 17.21 -17.30
C ALA A 43 6.82 17.32 -17.74
N ALA A 44 7.15 18.40 -18.44
CA ALA A 44 8.50 18.68 -18.92
C ALA A 44 9.27 19.67 -18.02
N ASN A 45 8.61 20.23 -17.00
CA ASN A 45 9.22 21.20 -16.09
C ASN A 45 8.57 21.20 -14.70
N LEU A 46 9.13 22.00 -13.80
CA LEU A 46 8.68 22.11 -12.40
C LEU A 46 7.25 22.63 -12.27
N VAL A 47 6.86 23.62 -13.07
CA VAL A 47 5.53 24.25 -12.97
C VAL A 47 4.44 23.26 -13.35
N GLN A 48 4.62 22.55 -14.47
CA GLN A 48 3.69 21.51 -14.92
C GLN A 48 3.58 20.37 -13.90
N ALA A 49 4.72 19.92 -13.36
CA ALA A 49 4.73 18.87 -12.33
C ALA A 49 4.03 19.32 -11.04
N ALA A 50 4.17 20.59 -10.63
CA ALA A 50 3.50 21.12 -9.45
C ALA A 50 1.99 21.27 -9.66
N GLU A 51 1.56 21.73 -10.83
CA GLU A 51 0.14 21.85 -11.18
C GLU A 51 -0.53 20.46 -11.21
N ALA A 52 0.10 19.48 -11.84
CA ALA A 52 -0.37 18.10 -11.83
C ALA A 52 -0.42 17.51 -10.41
N GLY A 53 0.60 17.79 -9.59
CA GLY A 53 0.62 17.44 -8.17
C GLY A 53 -0.55 18.03 -7.39
N SER A 54 -0.92 19.29 -7.66
CA SER A 54 -2.07 19.95 -7.03
C SER A 54 -3.40 19.27 -7.38
N GLN A 55 -3.58 18.79 -8.62
CA GLN A 55 -4.78 18.04 -9.02
C GLN A 55 -4.89 16.74 -8.21
N LEU A 56 -3.78 16.00 -8.11
CA LEU A 56 -3.72 14.73 -7.38
C LEU A 56 -3.87 14.93 -5.85
N GLY A 57 -3.30 16.01 -5.33
CA GLY A 57 -3.29 16.37 -3.91
C GLY A 57 -4.58 16.99 -3.38
N ASN A 58 -5.46 17.49 -4.27
CA ASN A 58 -6.70 18.17 -3.90
C ASN A 58 -7.93 17.43 -4.44
N GLY A 59 -8.03 16.12 -4.24
CA GLY A 59 -9.23 15.36 -4.61
C GLY A 59 -8.96 14.19 -5.55
N GLY A 60 -7.80 14.14 -6.23
CA GLY A 60 -7.50 13.06 -7.16
C GLY A 60 -7.19 11.73 -6.47
N ILE A 61 -6.24 11.72 -5.53
CA ILE A 61 -5.86 10.50 -4.80
C ILE A 61 -5.73 10.73 -3.30
N VAL A 62 -5.46 11.97 -2.92
CA VAL A 62 -5.49 12.47 -1.55
C VAL A 62 -6.22 13.81 -1.54
N HIS A 63 -6.62 14.25 -0.37
CA HIS A 63 -7.08 15.60 -0.10
C HIS A 63 -6.24 16.17 1.03
N GLY A 64 -5.12 16.80 0.66
CA GLY A 64 -4.06 17.20 1.59
C GLY A 64 -4.52 18.15 2.69
N HIS A 65 -5.52 19.01 2.39
CA HIS A 65 -6.09 19.91 3.41
C HIS A 65 -6.79 19.16 4.55
N SER A 66 -7.43 18.03 4.25
CA SER A 66 -8.08 17.18 5.26
C SER A 66 -7.18 16.04 5.72
N ALA A 67 -5.93 15.96 5.24
CA ALA A 67 -5.04 14.81 5.42
C ALA A 67 -5.73 13.46 5.08
N ALA A 68 -6.56 13.44 4.03
CA ALA A 68 -7.35 12.28 3.64
C ALA A 68 -6.74 11.53 2.44
N VAL A 69 -6.72 10.20 2.47
CA VAL A 69 -6.34 9.36 1.33
C VAL A 69 -7.55 8.61 0.78
N PHE A 70 -7.65 8.50 -0.54
CA PHE A 70 -8.73 7.80 -1.22
C PHE A 70 -8.29 6.43 -1.75
N PRO A 71 -9.22 5.48 -1.95
CA PRO A 71 -8.93 4.20 -2.60
C PRO A 71 -8.21 4.32 -3.95
N ALA A 72 -8.47 5.41 -4.69
CA ALA A 72 -7.78 5.74 -5.93
C ALA A 72 -6.24 5.84 -5.79
N ALA A 73 -5.71 6.15 -4.60
CA ALA A 73 -4.27 6.19 -4.37
C ALA A 73 -3.61 4.81 -4.55
N VAL A 74 -4.31 3.72 -4.24
CA VAL A 74 -3.79 2.35 -4.45
C VAL A 74 -3.57 2.12 -5.94
N VAL A 75 -4.59 2.41 -6.77
CA VAL A 75 -4.54 2.25 -8.23
C VAL A 75 -3.50 3.19 -8.86
N ALA A 76 -3.37 4.41 -8.33
CA ALA A 76 -2.40 5.38 -8.82
C ALA A 76 -0.95 5.05 -8.44
N THR A 77 -0.72 4.29 -7.37
CA THR A 77 0.64 4.01 -6.86
C THR A 77 1.59 3.41 -7.90
N PRO A 78 1.24 2.31 -8.61
CA PRO A 78 2.12 1.77 -9.66
C PRO A 78 2.39 2.77 -10.79
N LEU A 79 1.38 3.56 -11.18
CA LEU A 79 1.50 4.61 -12.21
C LEU A 79 2.46 5.73 -11.75
N LEU A 80 2.36 6.16 -10.50
CA LEU A 80 3.26 7.15 -9.90
C LEU A 80 4.70 6.63 -9.81
N LEU A 81 4.90 5.34 -9.52
CA LEU A 81 6.23 4.72 -9.51
C LEU A 81 6.84 4.67 -10.92
N ASP A 82 6.02 4.42 -11.94
CA ASP A 82 6.45 4.45 -13.33
C ASP A 82 6.80 5.85 -13.82
N ILE A 83 5.96 6.83 -13.52
CA ILE A 83 6.25 8.25 -13.76
C ILE A 83 7.53 8.66 -13.02
N ALA A 84 7.71 8.23 -11.76
CA ALA A 84 8.92 8.51 -11.01
C ALA A 84 10.16 7.89 -11.65
N GLN A 85 10.05 6.69 -12.23
CA GLN A 85 11.18 6.03 -12.86
C GLN A 85 11.58 6.69 -14.17
N ARG A 86 10.61 7.00 -15.05
CA ARG A 86 10.84 7.35 -16.45
C ARG A 86 10.70 8.86 -16.74
N GLY A 87 9.84 9.54 -15.99
CA GLY A 87 9.47 10.93 -16.25
C GLY A 87 10.55 11.95 -15.90
N HIS A 88 10.24 13.22 -16.18
CA HIS A 88 11.10 14.35 -15.87
C HIS A 88 11.47 14.40 -14.36
N PRO A 89 12.67 14.86 -13.96
CA PRO A 89 13.07 14.91 -12.54
C PRO A 89 12.08 15.64 -11.61
N ALA A 90 11.39 16.67 -12.11
CA ALA A 90 10.34 17.33 -11.36
C ALA A 90 9.09 16.45 -11.18
N ALA A 91 8.66 15.72 -12.21
CA ALA A 91 7.56 14.77 -12.12
C ALA A 91 7.88 13.65 -11.13
N ARG A 92 9.11 13.12 -11.16
CA ARG A 92 9.62 12.18 -10.15
C ARG A 92 9.53 12.75 -8.75
N HIS A 93 9.98 13.99 -8.54
CA HIS A 93 9.94 14.61 -7.23
C HIS A 93 8.50 14.73 -6.70
N THR A 94 7.56 15.16 -7.56
CA THR A 94 6.14 15.26 -7.21
C THR A 94 5.53 13.89 -6.93
N ALA A 95 5.75 12.89 -7.80
CA ALA A 95 5.21 11.54 -7.64
C ALA A 95 5.64 10.91 -6.31
N LEU A 96 6.93 11.01 -5.94
CA LEU A 96 7.42 10.52 -4.66
C LEU A 96 6.85 11.30 -3.46
N GLY A 97 6.40 12.54 -3.65
CA GLY A 97 5.76 13.34 -2.60
C GLY A 97 4.32 12.91 -2.37
N LEU A 98 3.60 12.64 -3.46
CA LEU A 98 2.25 12.10 -3.40
C LEU A 98 2.21 10.70 -2.77
N LEU A 99 3.21 9.85 -3.03
CA LEU A 99 3.32 8.53 -2.38
C LEU A 99 3.56 8.64 -0.87
N ASP A 100 4.38 9.61 -0.45
CA ASP A 100 4.65 9.92 0.96
C ASP A 100 3.37 10.44 1.66
N GLU A 101 2.65 11.34 1.00
CA GLU A 101 1.37 11.87 1.47
C GLU A 101 0.31 10.77 1.58
N ALA A 102 0.21 9.89 0.58
CA ALA A 102 -0.76 8.79 0.57
C ALA A 102 -0.53 7.76 1.69
N LEU A 103 0.72 7.53 2.11
CA LEU A 103 1.03 6.66 3.26
C LEU A 103 0.80 7.34 4.61
N SER A 104 0.97 8.67 4.69
CA SER A 104 0.86 9.43 5.94
C SER A 104 -0.57 9.90 6.24
N CYS A 105 -1.40 10.08 5.21
CA CYS A 105 -2.81 10.45 5.32
C CYS A 105 -3.70 9.28 5.74
N TRP A 106 -4.88 9.60 6.30
CA TRP A 106 -5.83 8.59 6.78
C TRP A 106 -7.06 8.52 5.86
N PRO A 107 -7.62 7.33 5.61
CA PRO A 107 -8.83 7.22 4.82
C PRO A 107 -10.05 7.73 5.59
N HIS A 108 -11.15 7.96 4.87
CA HIS A 108 -12.45 8.16 5.52
C HIS A 108 -13.04 6.85 6.03
N ALA A 109 -13.82 6.94 7.11
CA ALA A 109 -14.67 5.84 7.55
C ALA A 109 -15.52 5.33 6.37
N GLY A 110 -15.54 4.00 6.18
CA GLY A 110 -16.21 3.35 5.04
C GLY A 110 -15.36 3.21 3.77
N TYR A 111 -14.18 3.86 3.70
CA TYR A 111 -13.27 3.83 2.54
C TYR A 111 -11.87 3.35 2.91
N THR A 112 -11.75 2.56 3.98
CA THR A 112 -10.45 2.16 4.55
C THR A 112 -9.82 0.93 3.91
N ARG A 113 -10.54 0.26 2.99
CA ARG A 113 -10.10 -0.97 2.33
C ARG A 113 -10.33 -0.94 0.81
N VAL A 114 -9.50 -1.69 0.10
CA VAL A 114 -9.63 -1.99 -1.33
C VAL A 114 -9.74 -3.51 -1.51
N ALA A 115 -10.48 -3.93 -2.53
CA ALA A 115 -10.55 -5.34 -2.90
C ALA A 115 -9.29 -5.73 -3.68
N ALA A 116 -8.55 -6.72 -3.19
CA ALA A 116 -7.53 -7.42 -3.95
C ALA A 116 -8.18 -8.38 -4.97
N PRO A 117 -7.44 -8.83 -6.01
CA PRO A 117 -7.98 -9.75 -7.03
C PRO A 117 -8.57 -11.05 -6.48
N ASP A 118 -8.08 -11.52 -5.33
CA ASP A 118 -8.56 -12.72 -4.64
C ASP A 118 -9.80 -12.45 -3.74
N GLY A 119 -10.33 -11.23 -3.75
CA GLY A 119 -11.46 -10.78 -2.95
C GLY A 119 -11.10 -10.32 -1.54
N THR A 120 -9.82 -10.33 -1.16
CA THR A 120 -9.36 -9.85 0.15
C THR A 120 -9.58 -8.34 0.28
N ALA A 121 -10.16 -7.88 1.39
CA ALA A 121 -10.36 -6.46 1.67
C ALA A 121 -9.12 -5.88 2.39
N VAL A 122 -8.13 -5.45 1.61
CA VAL A 122 -6.83 -4.99 2.12
C VAL A 122 -6.91 -3.54 2.60
N PRO A 123 -6.36 -3.19 3.78
CA PRO A 123 -6.24 -1.79 4.20
C PRO A 123 -5.48 -0.95 3.16
N LEU A 124 -5.95 0.26 2.86
CA LEU A 124 -5.40 1.11 1.80
C LEU A 124 -3.88 1.30 1.91
N CYS A 125 -3.39 1.67 3.10
CA CYS A 125 -1.96 1.90 3.33
C CYS A 125 -1.13 0.62 3.15
N CYS A 126 -1.69 -0.56 3.49
CA CYS A 126 -1.04 -1.85 3.27
C CYS A 126 -0.93 -2.18 1.77
N ALA A 127 -1.95 -1.86 0.97
CA ALA A 127 -1.92 -2.05 -0.48
C ALA A 127 -0.92 -1.10 -1.17
N ILE A 128 -0.88 0.18 -0.78
CA ILE A 128 0.13 1.14 -1.26
C ILE A 128 1.54 0.66 -0.91
N ALA A 129 1.74 0.26 0.35
CA ALA A 129 3.03 -0.23 0.81
C ALA A 129 3.51 -1.48 0.06
N ASP A 130 2.58 -2.31 -0.43
CA ASP A 130 2.92 -3.49 -1.21
C ASP A 130 3.52 -3.12 -2.57
N HIS A 131 2.88 -2.21 -3.31
CA HIS A 131 3.43 -1.69 -4.56
C HIS A 131 4.80 -1.02 -4.38
N LEU A 132 5.02 -0.32 -3.26
CA LEU A 132 6.34 0.25 -2.95
C LEU A 132 7.40 -0.85 -2.75
N ARG A 133 7.05 -1.94 -2.05
CA ARG A 133 7.96 -3.08 -1.86
C ARG A 133 8.28 -3.81 -3.16
N GLU A 134 7.32 -3.93 -4.08
CA GLU A 134 7.55 -4.49 -5.42
C GLU A 134 8.62 -3.69 -6.20
N ARG A 135 8.79 -2.40 -5.88
CA ARG A 135 9.75 -1.49 -6.52
C ARG A 135 10.96 -1.16 -5.63
N THR A 136 11.33 -2.08 -4.72
CA THR A 136 12.43 -1.89 -3.77
C THR A 136 13.75 -1.47 -4.43
N GLU A 137 14.21 -2.17 -5.47
CA GLU A 137 15.50 -1.87 -6.11
C GLU A 137 15.54 -0.45 -6.67
N PHE A 138 14.47 -0.05 -7.37
CA PHE A 138 14.31 1.29 -7.90
C PHE A 138 14.35 2.34 -6.78
N LEU A 139 13.55 2.14 -5.73
CA LEU A 139 13.47 3.09 -4.61
C LEU A 139 14.79 3.20 -3.83
N VAL A 140 15.51 2.10 -3.63
CA VAL A 140 16.86 2.11 -3.04
C VAL A 140 17.82 2.96 -3.89
N GLY A 141 17.72 2.85 -5.22
CA GLY A 141 18.51 3.64 -6.17
C GLY A 141 18.28 5.15 -6.09
N LEU A 142 17.15 5.61 -5.54
CA LEU A 142 16.84 7.03 -5.33
C LEU A 142 17.47 7.63 -4.05
N GLY A 143 18.26 6.86 -3.31
CA GLY A 143 18.96 7.34 -2.14
C GLY A 143 18.05 7.59 -0.93
N ARG A 144 18.28 8.67 -0.19
CA ARG A 144 17.61 8.92 1.12
C ARG A 144 16.09 8.90 1.01
N ARG A 145 15.53 9.53 -0.02
CA ARG A 145 14.07 9.69 -0.15
C ARG A 145 13.37 8.35 -0.41
N GLY A 146 13.87 7.55 -1.36
CA GLY A 146 13.29 6.23 -1.62
C GLY A 146 13.47 5.27 -0.45
N LYS A 147 14.59 5.36 0.29
CA LYS A 147 14.79 4.60 1.54
C LYS A 147 13.81 5.01 2.65
N ALA A 148 13.43 6.28 2.74
CA ALA A 148 12.42 6.75 3.69
C ALA A 148 11.05 6.14 3.37
N LEU A 149 10.60 6.25 2.10
CA LEU A 149 9.36 5.62 1.64
C LEU A 149 9.32 4.10 1.91
N LEU A 150 10.44 3.39 1.68
CA LEU A 150 10.53 1.96 1.99
C LEU A 150 10.48 1.69 3.51
N ALA A 151 11.00 2.59 4.34
CA ALA A 151 10.90 2.46 5.79
C ALA A 151 9.46 2.65 6.26
N ASP A 152 8.72 3.60 5.69
CA ASP A 152 7.30 3.80 5.99
C ASP A 152 6.47 2.61 5.49
N ALA A 153 6.71 2.15 4.26
CA ALA A 153 6.09 0.93 3.72
C ALA A 153 6.39 -0.31 4.57
N ALA A 154 7.55 -0.37 5.25
CA ALA A 154 7.89 -1.49 6.13
C ALA A 154 7.04 -1.52 7.41
N ALA A 155 6.51 -0.38 7.88
CA ALA A 155 5.59 -0.36 9.03
C ALA A 155 4.25 -1.05 8.72
N HIS A 156 3.88 -1.13 7.44
CA HIS A 156 2.68 -1.81 6.95
C HIS A 156 3.00 -3.26 6.57
N TRP A 157 3.30 -4.07 7.59
CA TRP A 157 3.70 -5.46 7.39
C TRP A 157 2.55 -6.34 6.86
N ARG A 158 2.91 -7.45 6.19
CA ARG A 158 1.99 -8.49 5.70
C ARG A 158 2.60 -9.84 6.04
N PHE A 159 1.82 -10.76 6.60
CA PHE A 159 2.27 -12.12 6.86
C PHE A 159 1.33 -13.14 6.22
N GLU A 160 1.86 -14.01 5.37
CA GLU A 160 1.09 -15.08 4.73
C GLU A 160 1.37 -16.41 5.43
N ILE A 161 0.31 -17.04 5.96
CA ILE A 161 0.41 -18.30 6.69
C ILE A 161 0.60 -19.45 5.70
N HIS A 162 1.66 -20.23 5.87
CA HIS A 162 1.90 -21.45 5.09
C HIS A 162 1.66 -22.72 5.91
N GLU A 163 2.05 -22.71 7.18
CA GLU A 163 1.95 -23.85 8.08
C GLU A 163 1.67 -23.39 9.51
N CYS A 164 0.93 -24.19 10.28
CA CYS A 164 0.65 -23.92 11.69
C CYS A 164 0.85 -25.16 12.55
N VAL A 165 1.45 -24.98 13.73
CA VAL A 165 1.70 -26.04 14.71
C VAL A 165 1.21 -25.61 16.08
N ALA A 166 0.52 -26.49 16.80
CA ALA A 166 0.08 -26.22 18.17
C ALA A 166 1.29 -26.16 19.11
N VAL A 167 1.37 -25.12 19.94
CA VAL A 167 2.45 -24.95 20.92
C VAL A 167 1.87 -24.36 22.21
N GLY A 168 1.90 -25.14 23.29
CA GLY A 168 1.31 -24.72 24.57
C GLY A 168 -0.18 -24.41 24.42
N SER A 169 -0.58 -23.20 24.83
CA SER A 169 -1.95 -22.68 24.71
C SER A 169 -2.22 -21.89 23.42
N GLY A 170 -1.27 -21.85 22.48
CA GLY A 170 -1.38 -21.09 21.24
C GLY A 170 -0.88 -21.86 20.02
N THR A 171 -0.60 -21.12 18.96
CA THR A 171 -0.13 -21.64 17.68
C THR A 171 1.16 -20.95 17.26
N ALA A 172 2.11 -21.72 16.74
CA ALA A 172 3.21 -21.22 15.92
C ALA A 172 2.75 -21.22 14.45
N ALA A 173 2.72 -20.05 13.82
CA ALA A 173 2.39 -19.88 12.40
C ALA A 173 3.67 -19.58 11.63
N PHE A 174 4.01 -20.41 10.67
CA PHE A 174 5.15 -20.27 9.77
C PHE A 174 4.68 -19.75 8.42
N GLY A 175 5.47 -18.85 7.83
CA GLY A 175 5.01 -18.12 6.66
C GLY A 175 5.99 -17.08 6.17
N ILE A 176 5.51 -16.23 5.26
CA ILE A 176 6.32 -15.18 4.62
C ILE A 176 5.93 -13.82 5.20
N LEU A 177 6.91 -13.12 5.78
CA LEU A 177 6.77 -11.76 6.27
C LEU A 177 7.30 -10.75 5.23
N ALA A 178 6.43 -9.85 4.80
CA ALA A 178 6.81 -8.63 4.10
C ALA A 178 6.71 -7.43 5.06
N GLY A 179 7.69 -6.52 4.98
CA GLY A 179 7.80 -5.40 5.91
C GLY A 179 8.45 -5.79 7.24
N ARG A 180 8.17 -5.02 8.30
CA ARG A 180 8.73 -5.20 9.64
C ARG A 180 7.61 -5.25 10.66
N LEU A 181 7.42 -6.44 11.24
CA LEU A 181 6.58 -6.58 12.42
C LEU A 181 7.31 -5.95 13.62
N PRO A 182 6.72 -4.98 14.34
CA PRO A 182 7.42 -4.35 15.46
C PRO A 182 7.45 -5.27 16.68
N ASP A 183 8.42 -5.03 17.56
CA ASP A 183 8.59 -5.82 18.78
C ASP A 183 7.35 -5.75 19.70
N GLY A 184 7.17 -6.82 20.47
CA GLY A 184 6.09 -6.94 21.46
C GLY A 184 4.81 -7.56 20.89
N VAL A 185 3.74 -7.49 21.69
CA VAL A 185 2.42 -8.04 21.35
C VAL A 185 1.69 -7.12 20.39
N ARG A 186 1.16 -7.67 19.31
CA ARG A 186 0.42 -6.95 18.28
C ARG A 186 -0.94 -7.59 18.04
N ALA A 187 -1.89 -6.77 17.59
CA ALA A 187 -3.14 -7.24 17.01
C ALA A 187 -3.04 -7.27 15.48
N ALA A 188 -3.76 -8.19 14.86
CA ALA A 188 -3.80 -8.36 13.42
C ALA A 188 -5.20 -8.68 12.92
N GLU A 189 -5.50 -8.29 11.70
CA GLU A 189 -6.63 -8.82 10.94
C GLU A 189 -6.13 -10.00 10.12
N MET A 190 -6.76 -11.16 10.29
CA MET A 190 -6.61 -12.31 9.41
C MET A 190 -7.67 -12.27 8.32
N HIS A 191 -7.24 -12.38 7.07
CA HIS A 191 -8.09 -12.41 5.90
C HIS A 191 -7.99 -13.75 5.18
N LEU A 192 -9.13 -14.33 4.83
CA LEU A 192 -9.22 -15.55 4.05
C LEU A 192 -10.57 -15.62 3.33
N ALA A 193 -10.56 -15.83 2.01
CA ALA A 193 -11.78 -16.03 1.21
C ALA A 193 -12.86 -14.96 1.47
N GLY A 194 -12.44 -13.70 1.59
CA GLY A 194 -13.32 -12.55 1.88
C GLY A 194 -13.77 -12.41 3.35
N ALA A 195 -13.42 -13.35 4.22
CA ALA A 195 -13.71 -13.26 5.65
C ALA A 195 -12.57 -12.56 6.40
N LEU A 196 -12.93 -11.68 7.34
CA LEU A 196 -12.02 -10.96 8.23
C LEU A 196 -12.21 -11.46 9.67
N THR A 197 -11.13 -11.87 10.32
CA THR A 197 -11.10 -12.27 11.73
C THR A 197 -10.01 -11.50 12.47
N VAL A 198 -10.35 -10.87 13.60
CA VAL A 198 -9.35 -10.17 14.42
C VAL A 198 -8.63 -11.15 15.35
N LEU A 199 -7.29 -11.10 15.30
CA LEU A 199 -6.37 -11.76 16.21
C LEU A 199 -5.83 -10.72 17.19
N SER A 200 -6.18 -10.85 18.46
CA SER A 200 -5.85 -9.83 19.47
C SER A 200 -4.39 -9.83 19.89
N GLU A 201 -3.74 -10.99 19.87
CA GLU A 201 -2.38 -11.17 20.39
C GLU A 201 -1.55 -12.08 19.50
N LEU A 202 -0.55 -11.49 18.86
CA LEU A 202 0.54 -12.21 18.23
C LEU A 202 1.89 -11.55 18.52
N THR A 203 2.96 -12.33 18.45
CA THR A 203 4.35 -11.86 18.58
C THR A 203 5.23 -12.50 17.50
N LEU A 204 6.31 -11.83 17.11
CA LEU A 204 7.34 -12.43 16.26
C LEU A 204 8.19 -13.38 17.10
N GLU A 205 8.08 -14.68 16.85
CA GLU A 205 8.85 -15.72 17.56
C GLU A 205 10.23 -15.90 16.91
N TYR A 206 10.24 -16.06 15.59
CA TYR A 206 11.46 -16.17 14.79
C TYR A 206 11.41 -15.14 13.66
N PRO A 207 12.26 -14.10 13.67
CA PRO A 207 12.33 -13.11 12.60
C PRO A 207 12.94 -13.72 11.33
N PRO A 208 12.71 -13.10 10.15
CA PRO A 208 13.42 -13.47 8.94
C PRO A 208 14.94 -13.37 9.10
N VAL A 209 15.64 -14.39 8.60
CA VAL A 209 17.10 -14.38 8.46
C VAL A 209 17.52 -13.60 7.20
N GLU A 210 18.77 -13.16 7.15
CA GLU A 210 19.29 -12.43 5.99
C GLU A 210 19.10 -13.22 4.68
N GLY A 211 18.51 -12.58 3.67
CA GLY A 211 18.21 -13.20 2.38
C GLY A 211 16.94 -14.06 2.33
N SER A 212 16.23 -14.24 3.45
CA SER A 212 14.93 -14.93 3.52
C SER A 212 13.82 -13.98 3.97
N ARG A 213 12.58 -14.33 3.63
CA ARG A 213 11.36 -13.70 4.16
C ARG A 213 10.58 -14.63 5.09
N GLU A 214 11.08 -15.84 5.31
CA GLU A 214 10.43 -16.82 6.19
C GLU A 214 10.49 -16.34 7.63
N ALA A 215 9.35 -16.36 8.31
CA ALA A 215 9.23 -15.98 9.71
C ALA A 215 8.26 -16.92 10.44
N CYS A 216 8.35 -16.89 11.77
CA CYS A 216 7.43 -17.57 12.65
C CYS A 216 6.75 -16.57 13.57
N LEU A 217 5.43 -16.56 13.58
CA LEU A 217 4.62 -15.83 14.54
C LEU A 217 4.08 -16.77 15.61
N ARG A 218 4.04 -16.27 16.85
CA ARG A 218 3.27 -16.86 17.92
C ARG A 218 1.90 -16.20 17.94
N VAL A 219 0.82 -16.99 17.85
CA VAL A 219 -0.56 -16.51 18.00
C VAL A 219 -1.14 -17.11 19.27
N THR A 220 -1.53 -16.27 20.22
CA THR A 220 -2.04 -16.71 21.52
C THR A 220 -3.49 -17.15 21.41
N ALA A 221 -3.88 -18.17 22.18
CA ALA A 221 -5.28 -18.60 22.36
C ALA A 221 -6.03 -18.93 21.06
N ARG A 222 -5.32 -19.40 20.04
CA ARG A 222 -5.88 -19.87 18.76
C ARG A 222 -5.38 -21.27 18.45
N HIS A 223 -6.28 -22.12 17.99
CA HIS A 223 -5.95 -23.45 17.49
C HIS A 223 -5.41 -23.38 16.06
N PRO A 224 -4.48 -24.25 15.62
CA PRO A 224 -3.95 -24.25 14.26
C PRO A 224 -5.01 -24.32 13.16
N GLY A 225 -6.10 -25.04 13.42
CA GLY A 225 -7.24 -25.14 12.49
C GLY A 225 -8.02 -23.84 12.28
N GLU A 226 -7.82 -22.83 13.13
CA GLU A 226 -8.37 -21.48 12.96
C GLU A 226 -7.45 -20.56 12.14
N LEU A 227 -6.23 -21.02 11.82
CA LEU A 227 -5.20 -20.27 11.11
C LEU A 227 -4.79 -21.02 9.83
N PRO A 228 -5.72 -21.16 8.86
CA PRO A 228 -5.49 -22.01 7.71
C PRO A 228 -4.38 -21.45 6.79
N PRO A 229 -3.64 -22.34 6.09
CA PRO A 229 -2.72 -21.93 5.04
C PRO A 229 -3.39 -21.05 3.98
N GLY A 230 -2.66 -20.06 3.48
CA GLY A 230 -3.16 -19.04 2.55
C GLY A 230 -3.86 -17.87 3.23
N ALA A 231 -4.12 -17.92 4.54
CA ALA A 231 -4.61 -16.75 5.26
C ALA A 231 -3.53 -15.66 5.32
N VAL A 232 -3.95 -14.41 5.14
CA VAL A 232 -3.06 -13.24 5.13
C VAL A 232 -3.35 -12.37 6.33
N LEU A 233 -2.31 -11.99 7.06
CA LEU A 233 -2.38 -11.12 8.21
C LEU A 233 -1.91 -9.71 7.86
N PHE A 234 -2.68 -8.72 8.29
CA PHE A 234 -2.32 -7.30 8.26
C PHE A 234 -2.39 -6.69 9.66
N PRO A 235 -1.64 -5.60 9.95
CA PRO A 235 -1.76 -4.88 11.20
C PRO A 235 -3.20 -4.38 11.39
N ALA A 236 -3.81 -4.69 12.54
CA ALA A 236 -5.18 -4.26 12.83
C ALA A 236 -5.32 -2.72 12.81
N GLU A 237 -4.30 -2.02 13.32
CA GLU A 237 -4.23 -0.56 13.32
C GLU A 237 -4.35 0.07 11.91
N CYS A 238 -3.98 -0.66 10.86
CA CYS A 238 -4.12 -0.19 9.48
C CYS A 238 -5.58 -0.24 9.00
N GLY A 239 -6.35 -1.23 9.44
CA GLY A 239 -7.76 -1.36 9.11
C GLY A 239 -8.69 -0.45 9.94
N ASP A 240 -8.23 -0.08 11.14
CA ASP A 240 -8.94 0.78 12.09
C ASP A 240 -8.67 2.29 11.87
N ARG A 241 -7.62 2.63 11.12
CA ARG A 241 -7.26 4.04 10.84
C ARG A 241 -8.32 4.69 9.95
N ALA A 242 -9.02 5.68 10.50
CA ALA A 242 -9.97 6.51 9.77
C ALA A 242 -10.09 7.91 10.41
N HIS A 243 -10.45 8.90 9.60
CA HIS A 243 -10.97 10.20 10.07
C HIS A 243 -12.35 10.08 10.72
#